data_AF-V6TWZ7-F1
#
_entry.id   AF-V6TWZ7-F1
#
_cell.length_a   1.000
_cell.length_b   1.000
_cell.length_c   1.000
_cell.angle_alpha   90.00
_cell.angle_beta   90.00
_cell.angle_gamma   90.00
#
_symmetry.space_group_name_H-M   'P 1'
#
loop_
_entity.id
_entity.type
_entity.pdbx_description
1 polymer ?
#
loop_
_entity_poly.entity_id
_entity_poly.type
_entity_poly.pdbx_seq_one_letter_code
_entity_poly.pdbx_strand_id
1 'polypeptide(L)'
;MSCWSKFVFYVIIIFLTTGMIIVTTMINSLHYEMKYKSRDIFQHNRQANLLVKFDIAAPIVFFVVSIFYKQVILPLLCLPFIGTTIVLYKENRLFFTPNNLQNRLKFDEKYSVVKMLMYSGLFIYLVIRGAVQMGLCLSS
;
A
#
# COMPACT_ATOMS: atom_id res chain seq x y z
N MET A 1 20.47 -15.52 10.43
CA MET A 1 20.45 -14.41 9.43
C MET A 1 21.54 -13.44 9.78
N SER A 2 22.43 -13.13 8.84
CA SER A 2 23.50 -12.15 9.07
C SER A 2 22.92 -10.75 9.25
N CYS A 3 23.69 -9.85 9.87
CA CYS A 3 23.26 -8.46 10.03
C CYS A 3 22.91 -7.82 8.67
N TRP A 4 23.75 -8.03 7.67
CA TRP A 4 23.57 -7.54 6.30
C TRP A 4 22.31 -8.08 5.63
N SER A 5 21.91 -9.34 5.87
CA SER A 5 20.67 -9.87 5.29
C SER A 5 19.43 -9.16 5.84
N LYS A 6 19.46 -8.72 7.10
CA LYS A 6 18.37 -7.92 7.70
C LYS A 6 18.36 -6.49 7.17
N PHE A 7 19.53 -5.90 6.91
CA PHE A 7 19.62 -4.59 6.29
C PHE A 7 19.05 -4.61 4.86
N VAL A 8 19.45 -5.58 4.03
CA VAL A 8 18.91 -5.75 2.67
C VAL A 8 17.40 -5.92 2.68
N PHE A 9 16.85 -6.65 3.66
CA PHE A 9 15.40 -6.74 3.85
C PHE A 9 14.76 -5.36 4.04
N TYR A 10 15.27 -4.51 4.93
CA TYR A 10 14.72 -3.18 5.13
C TYR A 10 14.81 -2.33 3.85
N VAL A 11 15.92 -2.40 3.11
CA VAL A 11 16.07 -1.72 1.81
C VAL A 11 14.99 -2.16 0.82
N ILE A 12 14.77 -3.46 0.67
CA ILE A 12 13.74 -4.01 -0.23
C ILE A 12 12.34 -3.53 0.19
N ILE A 13 12.00 -3.60 1.48
CA ILE A 13 10.69 -3.16 1.96
C ILE A 13 10.51 -1.64 1.78
N ILE A 14 11.56 -0.84 1.94
CA ILE A 14 11.51 0.61 1.65
C ILE A 14 11.15 0.83 0.17
N PHE A 15 11.85 0.19 -0.77
CA PHE A 15 11.55 0.30 -2.20
C PHE A 15 10.12 -0.10 -2.54
N LEU A 16 9.66 -1.23 -1.98
CA LEU A 16 8.29 -1.69 -2.20
C LEU A 16 7.26 -0.71 -1.61
N THR A 17 7.53 -0.15 -0.43
CA THR A 17 6.65 0.85 0.21
C THR A 17 6.59 2.14 -0.61
N THR A 18 7.71 2.59 -1.17
CA THR A 18 7.72 3.71 -2.14
C THR A 18 6.89 3.40 -3.37
N GLY A 19 7.01 2.19 -3.92
CA GLY A 19 6.17 1.72 -5.01
C GLY A 19 4.67 1.79 -4.67
N MET A 20 4.30 1.40 -3.45
CA MET A 20 2.91 1.49 -2.97
C MET A 20 2.42 2.93 -2.86
N ILE A 21 3.25 3.85 -2.37
CA ILE A 21 2.91 5.28 -2.33
C ILE A 21 2.64 5.80 -3.74
N ILE A 22 3.48 5.44 -4.73
CA ILE A 22 3.28 5.82 -6.13
C ILE A 22 1.95 5.25 -6.65
N VAL A 23 1.67 3.96 -6.42
CA VAL A 23 0.42 3.31 -6.84
C VAL A 23 -0.80 4.00 -6.22
N THR A 24 -0.79 4.27 -4.91
CA THR A 24 -1.88 4.99 -4.23
C THR A 24 -2.06 6.40 -4.80
N THR A 25 -0.96 7.08 -5.14
CA THR A 25 -0.99 8.41 -5.76
C THR A 25 -1.57 8.37 -7.18
N MET A 26 -1.22 7.35 -7.98
CA MET A 26 -1.79 7.14 -9.31
C MET A 26 -3.28 6.82 -9.24
N ILE A 27 -3.70 5.98 -8.29
CA ILE A 27 -5.13 5.73 -8.03
C ILE A 27 -5.83 7.06 -7.70
N ASN A 28 -5.28 7.91 -6.85
CA ASN A 28 -5.85 9.23 -6.54
C ASN A 28 -5.94 10.16 -7.74
N SER A 29 -4.90 10.21 -8.56
CA SER A 29 -4.90 11.02 -9.78
C SER A 29 -5.98 10.55 -10.74
N LEU A 30 -6.12 9.23 -10.93
CA LEU A 30 -7.17 8.64 -11.74
C LEU A 30 -8.57 8.99 -11.19
N HIS A 31 -8.76 8.98 -9.87
CA HIS A 31 -10.03 9.40 -9.24
C HIS A 31 -10.38 10.85 -9.51
N TYR A 32 -9.40 11.74 -9.35
CA TYR A 32 -9.57 13.16 -9.62
C TYR A 32 -9.96 13.39 -11.09
N GLU A 33 -9.29 12.69 -12.00
CA GLU A 33 -9.63 12.76 -13.42
C GLU A 33 -11.06 12.28 -13.70
N MET A 34 -11.56 11.19 -13.12
CA MET A 34 -12.96 10.78 -13.34
C MET A 34 -14.00 11.73 -12.75
N LYS A 35 -13.67 12.39 -11.63
CA LYS A 35 -14.58 13.33 -10.96
C LYS A 35 -14.69 14.66 -11.70
N TYR A 36 -13.62 15.10 -12.37
CA TYR A 36 -13.51 16.44 -12.97
C TYR A 36 -13.27 16.47 -14.49
N LYS A 37 -12.90 15.34 -15.11
CA LYS A 37 -12.72 15.19 -16.57
C LYS A 37 -13.54 14.01 -17.09
N SER A 38 -14.25 14.24 -18.19
CA SER A 38 -14.91 13.17 -18.96
C SER A 38 -13.82 12.28 -19.59
N ARG A 39 -13.63 11.07 -19.05
CA ARG A 39 -12.75 10.03 -19.59
C ARG A 39 -13.55 8.76 -19.84
N ASP A 40 -13.11 7.94 -20.80
CA ASP A 40 -13.74 6.65 -21.10
C ASP A 40 -13.76 5.73 -19.88
N ILE A 41 -14.97 5.50 -19.37
CA ILE A 41 -15.24 4.78 -18.11
C ILE A 41 -14.66 3.36 -18.13
N PHE A 42 -14.66 2.70 -19.30
CA PHE A 42 -14.15 1.34 -19.45
C PHE A 42 -12.62 1.24 -19.34
N GLN A 43 -11.89 2.15 -19.99
CA GLN A 43 -10.43 2.15 -19.95
C GLN A 43 -9.91 2.55 -18.56
N HIS A 44 -10.57 3.52 -17.93
CA HIS A 44 -10.33 3.90 -16.55
C HIS A 44 -10.57 2.74 -15.58
N ASN A 45 -11.71 2.05 -15.66
CA ASN A 45 -12.02 0.93 -14.77
C ASN A 45 -11.01 -0.21 -14.88
N ARG A 46 -10.50 -0.49 -16.10
CA ARG A 46 -9.48 -1.53 -16.31
C ARG A 46 -8.15 -1.18 -15.64
N GLN A 47 -7.67 0.06 -15.80
CA GLN A 47 -6.42 0.52 -15.18
C GLN A 47 -6.53 0.61 -13.66
N ALA A 48 -7.62 1.21 -13.16
CA ALA A 48 -7.87 1.33 -11.72
C ALA A 48 -7.99 -0.06 -11.06
N ASN A 49 -8.70 -1.01 -11.67
CA ASN A 49 -8.83 -2.37 -11.12
C ASN A 49 -7.49 -3.13 -11.08
N LEU A 50 -6.57 -2.91 -12.01
CA LEU A 50 -5.23 -3.50 -11.94
C LEU A 50 -4.45 -2.93 -10.76
N LEU A 51 -4.45 -1.60 -10.59
CA LEU A 51 -3.75 -0.94 -9.49
C LEU A 51 -4.32 -1.35 -8.12
N VAL A 52 -5.64 -1.49 -8.02
CA VAL A 52 -6.30 -1.97 -6.79
C VAL A 52 -5.89 -3.40 -6.45
N LYS A 53 -5.74 -4.30 -7.42
CA LYS A 53 -5.26 -5.67 -7.15
C LYS A 53 -3.85 -5.66 -6.55
N PHE A 54 -2.96 -4.82 -7.07
CA PHE A 54 -1.62 -4.64 -6.49
C PHE A 54 -1.70 -4.08 -5.06
N ASP A 55 -2.58 -3.12 -4.84
CA ASP A 55 -2.79 -2.46 -3.56
C ASP A 55 -3.43 -3.34 -2.47
N ILE A 56 -4.01 -4.47 -2.87
CA ILE A 56 -4.50 -5.54 -1.99
C ILE A 56 -3.41 -6.56 -1.72
N ALA A 57 -2.66 -6.95 -2.75
CA ALA A 57 -1.65 -8.00 -2.64
C ALA A 57 -0.44 -7.55 -1.82
N ALA A 58 0.02 -6.31 -1.98
CA ALA A 58 1.25 -5.84 -1.35
C ALA A 58 1.23 -5.87 0.19
N PRO A 59 0.18 -5.42 0.91
CA PRO A 59 0.11 -5.55 2.37
C PRO A 59 0.15 -7.01 2.86
N ILE A 60 -0.43 -7.94 2.11
CA ILE A 60 -0.43 -9.38 2.44
C ILE A 60 0.98 -9.93 2.28
N VAL A 61 1.66 -9.59 1.18
CA VAL A 61 3.06 -9.97 0.95
C VAL A 61 3.96 -9.39 2.05
N PHE A 62 3.79 -8.11 2.41
CA PHE A 62 4.52 -7.51 3.53
C PHE A 62 4.31 -8.24 4.84
N PHE A 63 3.06 -8.59 5.16
CA PHE A 63 2.74 -9.34 6.37
C PHE A 63 3.47 -10.69 6.41
N VAL A 64 3.37 -11.48 5.34
CA VAL A 64 3.99 -12.81 5.24
C VAL A 64 5.52 -12.72 5.30
N VAL A 65 6.13 -11.85 4.50
CA VAL A 65 7.60 -11.70 4.45
C VAL A 65 8.13 -11.16 5.79
N SER A 66 7.39 -10.28 6.47
CA SER A 66 7.76 -9.80 7.81
C SER A 66 7.82 -10.92 8.85
N ILE A 67 6.90 -11.88 8.80
CA ILE A 67 6.90 -13.05 9.69
C ILE A 67 8.14 -13.92 9.44
N PHE A 68 8.48 -14.19 8.18
CA PHE A 68 9.68 -14.97 7.83
C PHE A 68 10.97 -14.33 8.37
N TYR A 69 11.06 -13.00 8.35
CA TYR A 69 12.20 -12.26 8.91
C TYR A 69 12.10 -12.01 10.42
N LYS A 70 11.15 -12.65 11.11
CA LYS A 70 10.89 -12.54 12.56
C LYS A 70 10.67 -11.09 13.03
N GLN A 71 10.10 -10.24 12.18
CA GLN A 71 9.71 -8.89 12.53
C GLN A 71 8.36 -8.94 13.27
N VAL A 72 8.25 -8.28 14.42
CA VAL A 72 7.00 -8.26 15.22
C VAL A 72 6.17 -7.00 14.96
N ILE A 73 6.84 -5.86 14.80
CA ILE A 73 6.18 -4.55 14.64
C ILE A 73 5.62 -4.40 13.22
N LEU A 74 6.37 -4.85 12.21
CA LEU A 74 6.01 -4.67 10.80
C LEU A 74 4.71 -5.40 10.39
N PRO A 75 4.45 -6.67 10.82
CA PRO A 75 3.15 -7.31 10.60
C PRO A 75 2.01 -6.57 11.30
N LEU A 76 2.25 -6.04 12.52
CA LEU A 76 1.26 -5.28 13.28
C LEU A 76 0.81 -4.02 12.52
N LEU A 77 1.77 -3.33 11.90
CA LEU A 77 1.51 -2.17 11.05
C LEU A 77 0.77 -2.52 9.75
N CYS A 78 0.87 -3.77 9.27
CA CYS A 78 0.16 -4.24 8.08
C CYS A 78 -1.31 -4.62 8.34
N LEU A 79 -1.68 -5.01 9.56
CA LEU A 79 -3.04 -5.40 9.93
C LEU A 79 -4.13 -4.37 9.56
N PRO A 80 -3.98 -3.06 9.82
CA PRO A 80 -5.02 -2.10 9.44
C PRO A 80 -5.19 -1.97 7.91
N PHE A 81 -4.15 -2.21 7.11
CA PHE A 81 -4.27 -2.26 5.64
C PHE A 81 -5.06 -3.49 5.17
N ILE A 82 -4.85 -4.64 5.82
CA ILE A 82 -5.59 -5.88 5.51
C ILE A 82 -7.05 -5.73 5.96
N GLY A 83 -7.29 -5.23 7.18
CA GLY A 83 -8.64 -5.04 7.71
C GLY A 83 -9.48 -4.11 6.85
N THR A 84 -8.90 -3.02 6.37
CA THR A 84 -9.59 -2.09 5.47
C THR A 84 -9.89 -2.69 4.10
N THR A 85 -9.00 -3.55 3.59
CA THR A 85 -9.24 -4.34 2.37
C THR A 85 -10.40 -5.32 2.54
N ILE A 86 -10.52 -5.97 3.70
CA ILE A 86 -11.62 -6.90 4.02
C ILE A 86 -12.96 -6.15 4.10
N VAL A 87 -12.97 -4.95 4.71
CA VAL A 87 -14.17 -4.11 4.76
C VAL A 87 -14.61 -3.71 3.34
N LEU A 88 -13.67 -3.30 2.49
CA LEU A 88 -13.94 -3.00 1.08
C LEU A 88 -14.47 -4.21 0.29
N TYR A 89 -14.00 -5.42 0.64
CA TYR A 89 -14.51 -6.67 0.08
C TYR A 89 -15.97 -6.89 0.47
N LYS A 90 -16.28 -6.76 1.76
CA LYS A 90 -17.61 -7.01 2.31
C LYS A 90 -18.65 -6.03 1.78
N GLU A 91 -18.27 -4.80 1.45
CA GLU A 91 -19.17 -3.79 0.88
C GLU A 91 -19.38 -3.90 -0.64
N ASN A 92 -18.83 -4.92 -1.34
CA ASN A 92 -18.86 -5.04 -2.81
C ASN A 92 -18.28 -3.79 -3.54
N ARG A 93 -17.36 -3.06 -2.88
CA ARG A 93 -16.74 -1.83 -3.39
C ARG A 93 -15.31 -2.04 -3.90
N LEU A 94 -14.84 -3.28 -3.89
CA LEU A 94 -13.48 -3.64 -4.31
C LEU A 94 -13.15 -3.27 -5.75
N PHE A 95 -14.07 -3.47 -6.68
CA PHE A 95 -13.80 -3.27 -8.11
C PHE A 95 -14.63 -2.12 -8.65
N PHE A 96 -14.01 -1.31 -9.50
CA PHE A 96 -14.69 -0.31 -10.29
C PHE A 96 -15.63 -0.99 -11.27
N THR A 97 -16.91 -0.86 -11.00
CA THR A 97 -18.03 -1.25 -11.88
C THR A 97 -18.87 -0.01 -12.17
N PRO A 98 -19.48 0.10 -13.37
CA PRO A 98 -20.24 1.30 -13.77
C PRO A 98 -21.33 1.68 -12.76
N ASN A 99 -22.02 0.69 -12.19
CA ASN A 99 -23.14 0.88 -11.28
C ASN A 99 -22.73 1.34 -9.86
N ASN A 100 -21.45 1.15 -9.47
CA ASN A 100 -20.95 1.48 -8.13
C ASN A 100 -19.93 2.62 -8.14
N LEU A 101 -19.64 3.21 -9.30
CA LEU A 101 -18.58 4.19 -9.50
C LEU A 101 -18.71 5.39 -8.57
N GLN A 102 -19.90 5.97 -8.45
CA GLN A 102 -20.15 7.18 -7.66
C GLN A 102 -19.99 6.97 -6.14
N ASN A 103 -20.44 5.83 -5.63
CA ASN A 103 -20.30 5.46 -4.22
C ASN A 103 -18.85 5.11 -3.87
N ARG A 104 -18.14 4.48 -4.81
CA ARG A 104 -16.72 4.12 -4.67
C ARG A 104 -15.83 5.36 -4.71
N LEU A 105 -16.13 6.34 -5.58
CA LEU A 105 -15.43 7.64 -5.64
C LEU A 105 -15.51 8.41 -4.31
N LYS A 106 -16.69 8.47 -3.68
CA LYS A 106 -16.86 9.14 -2.37
C LYS A 106 -16.11 8.44 -1.23
N PHE A 107 -16.02 7.12 -1.27
CA PHE A 107 -15.31 6.33 -0.27
C PHE A 107 -13.79 6.42 -0.46
N ASP A 108 -13.31 6.30 -1.70
CA ASP A 108 -11.90 6.36 -2.05
C ASP A 108 -11.26 7.72 -1.75
N GLU A 109 -12.01 8.83 -1.89
CA GLU A 109 -11.50 10.16 -1.57
C GLU A 109 -11.08 10.26 -0.08
N LYS A 110 -11.85 9.65 0.85
CA LYS A 110 -11.48 9.59 2.26
C LYS A 110 -10.44 8.51 2.55
N TYR A 111 -10.66 7.33 1.99
CA TYR A 111 -9.85 6.15 2.29
C TYR A 111 -8.43 6.25 1.74
N SER A 112 -8.27 6.85 0.56
CA SER A 112 -6.96 6.97 -0.08
C SER A 112 -6.04 7.99 0.60
N VAL A 113 -6.58 9.07 1.16
CA VAL A 113 -5.81 9.99 2.00
C VAL A 113 -5.29 9.27 3.24
N VAL A 114 -6.15 8.51 3.93
CA VAL A 114 -5.76 7.70 5.08
C VAL A 114 -4.69 6.67 4.68
N LYS A 115 -4.87 6.00 3.54
CA LYS A 115 -3.92 4.99 3.05
C LYS A 115 -2.56 5.59 2.70
N MET A 116 -2.54 6.78 2.08
CA MET A 116 -1.32 7.52 1.78
C MET A 116 -0.59 7.92 3.07
N LEU A 117 -1.30 8.39 4.10
CA LEU A 117 -0.72 8.69 5.41
C LEU A 117 -0.14 7.44 6.07
N MET A 118 -0.86 6.31 6.02
CA MET A 118 -0.38 5.04 6.58
C MET A 118 0.88 4.54 5.87
N TYR A 119 0.93 4.54 4.54
CA TYR A 119 2.15 4.14 3.81
C TYR A 119 3.31 5.11 4.05
N SER A 120 3.04 6.41 4.19
CA SER A 120 4.05 7.41 4.52
C SER A 120 4.62 7.18 5.93
N GLY A 121 3.77 6.87 6.91
CA GLY A 121 4.21 6.50 8.26
C GLY A 121 5.03 5.21 8.28
N LEU A 122 4.60 4.20 7.52
CA LEU A 122 5.34 2.95 7.34
C LEU A 122 6.72 3.19 6.71
N PHE A 123 6.80 4.05 5.70
CA PHE A 123 8.05 4.43 5.05
C PHE A 123 9.03 5.05 6.05
N ILE A 124 8.59 6.04 6.84
CA ILE A 124 9.43 6.68 7.86
C ILE A 124 9.94 5.64 8.87
N TYR A 125 9.05 4.78 9.37
CA TYR A 125 9.42 3.70 10.28
C TYR A 125 10.52 2.79 9.70
N LEU A 126 10.36 2.39 8.44
CA LEU A 126 11.31 1.53 7.75
C LEU A 126 12.67 2.19 7.53
N VAL A 127 12.69 3.47 7.17
CA VAL A 127 13.95 4.23 7.00
C VAL A 127 14.70 4.32 8.33
N ILE A 128 14.02 4.66 9.42
CA ILE A 128 14.62 4.72 10.76
C ILE A 128 15.20 3.35 11.15
N ARG A 129 14.43 2.28 10.99
CA ARG A 129 14.89 0.92 11.33
C ARG A 129 16.02 0.44 10.43
N GLY A 130 15.98 0.77 9.14
CA GLY A 130 17.05 0.49 8.18
C GLY A 130 18.36 1.18 8.57
N ALA A 131 18.30 2.46 8.96
CA ALA A 131 19.47 3.22 9.42
C ALA A 131 20.07 2.64 10.71
N VAL A 132 19.24 2.29 11.69
CA VAL A 132 19.69 1.61 12.93
C VAL A 132 20.35 0.27 12.60
N GLN A 133 19.75 -0.53 11.72
CA GLN A 133 20.30 -1.81 11.31
C GLN A 133 21.64 -1.63 10.58
N MET A 134 21.78 -0.62 9.73
CA MET A 134 23.04 -0.29 9.06
C MET A 134 24.14 0.04 10.06
N GLY A 135 23.84 0.89 11.06
CA GLY A 135 24.78 1.23 12.13
C GLY A 135 25.28 0.00 12.88
N LEU A 136 24.37 -0.91 13.25
CA LEU A 136 24.72 -2.17 13.91
C LEU A 136 25.59 -3.09 13.04
N CYS A 137 25.37 -3.12 11.73
CA CYS A 137 26.16 -3.96 10.82
C CYS A 137 27.54 -3.39 10.51
N LEU A 138 27.70 -2.06 10.60
CA LEU A 138 29.00 -1.40 10.44
C LEU A 138 29.84 -1.47 11.71
N SER A 139 29.19 -1.62 12.89
CA SER A 139 29.88 -1.76 14.17
C SER A 139 30.28 -3.20 14.53
N SER A 140 29.81 -4.20 13.78
CA SER A 140 30.11 -5.63 14.01
C SER A 140 31.19 -6.14 13.07
#